data_AF-A0A0N6W6I6-F1
#
_entry.id   AF-A0A0N6W6I6-F1
#
_cell.length_a   1.000
_cell.length_b   1.000
_cell.length_c   1.000
_cell.angle_alpha   90.00
_cell.angle_beta   90.00
_cell.angle_gamma   90.00
#
_symmetry.space_group_name_H-M   'P 1'
#
loop_
_entity.id
_entity.type
_entity.pdbx_description
1 polymer ?
#
loop_
_entity_poly.entity_id
_entity_poly.type
_entity_poly.pdbx_seq_one_letter_code
_entity_poly.pdbx_strand_id
1 'polypeptide(L)'
;MTYAGPVDDLAPVTRTGGVPLVPAGFTWPQCAECSGPMQFLAQLPVNTPGAQGAEAAAGAERVLSVFMCQNDPGLCDEWDPVAGGNRALLFPRAGLTPAPVPAGDETLLAETCGIDCTARDAAPYHEARGKWSEACGRPLRDVLGQLGGTPSWLQHDETPACPSCARPMSFVAQLEEGRDHRTAMNFGGGGCGYAFACAPCEEGSFLWQC
;
A
#
# COMPACT_ATOMS: atom_id res chain seq x y z
N MET A 1 -2.59 4.11 -10.68
CA MET A 1 -1.26 3.48 -10.42
C MET A 1 -1.13 2.30 -11.35
N THR A 2 -0.05 2.24 -12.13
CA THR A 2 0.14 1.19 -13.15
C THR A 2 1.54 0.61 -13.09
N TYR A 3 1.67 -0.67 -13.43
CA TYR A 3 2.93 -1.40 -13.43
C TYR A 3 3.97 -0.74 -14.34
N ALA A 4 5.14 -0.43 -13.80
CA ALA A 4 6.26 0.22 -14.50
C ALA A 4 7.46 -0.72 -14.72
N GLY A 5 7.31 -2.01 -14.44
CA GLY A 5 8.40 -2.99 -14.52
C GLY A 5 9.03 -3.31 -13.16
N PRO A 6 9.93 -4.31 -13.12
CA PRO A 6 10.70 -4.59 -11.92
C PRO A 6 11.69 -3.45 -11.65
N VAL A 7 11.92 -3.17 -10.36
CA VAL A 7 12.90 -2.19 -9.90
C VAL A 7 13.77 -2.80 -8.80
N ASP A 8 14.89 -2.16 -8.48
CA ASP A 8 15.76 -2.58 -7.39
C ASP A 8 15.02 -2.57 -6.03
N ASP A 9 15.30 -3.55 -5.18
CA ASP A 9 14.66 -3.73 -3.86
C ASP A 9 14.88 -2.52 -2.93
N LEU A 10 15.83 -1.64 -3.23
CA LEU A 10 16.13 -0.42 -2.46
C LEU A 10 15.78 0.88 -3.21
N ALA A 11 15.23 0.80 -4.43
CA ALA A 11 14.82 1.95 -5.23
C ALA A 11 13.87 2.91 -4.47
N PRO A 12 14.21 4.20 -4.32
CA PRO A 12 13.40 5.18 -3.58
C PRO A 12 12.23 5.74 -4.44
N VAL A 13 11.47 4.85 -5.05
CA VAL A 13 10.31 5.15 -5.91
C VAL A 13 9.02 4.61 -5.28
N THR A 14 7.87 5.05 -5.79
CA THR A 14 6.60 4.41 -5.47
C THR A 14 6.61 2.98 -5.97
N ARG A 15 6.34 2.01 -5.11
CA ARG A 15 6.51 0.60 -5.43
C ARG A 15 5.72 -0.35 -4.53
N THR A 16 5.54 -1.56 -5.03
CA THR A 16 5.19 -2.74 -4.24
C THR A 16 6.42 -3.63 -4.06
N GLY A 17 6.51 -4.32 -2.92
CA GLY A 17 7.64 -5.19 -2.60
C GLY A 17 8.96 -4.45 -2.33
N GLY A 18 10.03 -5.22 -2.20
CA GLY A 18 11.37 -4.72 -1.89
C GLY A 18 11.58 -4.49 -0.39
N VAL A 19 12.67 -3.82 -0.02
CA VAL A 19 12.96 -3.50 1.38
C VAL A 19 12.39 -2.11 1.71
N PRO A 20 11.58 -1.95 2.77
CA PRO A 20 11.06 -0.64 3.12
C PRO A 20 12.20 0.32 3.48
N LEU A 21 12.13 1.55 2.98
CA LEU A 21 13.00 2.62 3.43
C LEU A 21 12.33 3.29 4.64
N VAL A 22 13.03 3.29 5.77
CA VAL A 22 12.48 3.60 7.09
C VAL A 22 13.39 4.57 7.85
N PRO A 23 12.87 5.31 8.83
CA PRO A 23 13.71 6.17 9.68
C PRO A 23 14.60 5.34 10.61
N ALA A 24 15.63 6.00 11.17
CA ALA A 24 16.47 5.40 12.19
C ALA A 24 15.64 4.95 13.41
N GLY A 25 15.99 3.78 13.98
CA GLY A 25 15.26 3.20 15.11
C GLY A 25 13.97 2.46 14.73
N PHE A 26 13.69 2.31 13.42
CA PHE A 26 12.58 1.50 12.96
C PHE A 26 12.62 0.07 13.51
N THR A 27 11.44 -0.41 13.92
CA THR A 27 11.22 -1.79 14.34
C THR A 27 10.28 -2.45 13.36
N TRP A 28 10.67 -3.62 12.84
CA TRP A 28 9.84 -4.37 11.90
C TRP A 28 8.51 -4.79 12.55
N PRO A 29 7.35 -4.52 11.94
CA PRO A 29 6.06 -4.88 12.50
C PRO A 29 5.91 -6.38 12.72
N GLN A 30 5.38 -6.75 13.89
CA GLN A 30 5.00 -8.12 14.22
C GLN A 30 3.48 -8.23 14.28
N CYS A 31 2.95 -9.35 13.79
CA CYS A 31 1.55 -9.71 13.93
C CYS A 31 1.19 -9.85 15.41
N ALA A 32 0.07 -9.26 15.83
CA ALA A 32 -0.39 -9.35 17.22
C ALA A 32 -0.82 -10.78 17.62
N GLU A 33 -1.20 -11.61 16.65
CA GLU A 33 -1.68 -12.97 16.91
C GLU A 33 -0.55 -14.01 16.86
N CYS A 34 0.15 -14.14 15.72
CA CYS A 34 1.21 -15.14 15.59
C CYS A 34 2.58 -14.68 16.09
N SER A 35 2.74 -13.40 16.45
CA SER A 35 4.03 -12.77 16.84
C SER A 35 5.13 -12.79 15.76
N GLY A 36 4.86 -13.32 14.57
CA GLY A 36 5.80 -13.36 13.45
C GLY A 36 5.95 -12.00 12.77
N PRO A 37 7.07 -11.74 12.07
CA PRO A 37 7.24 -10.54 11.28
C PRO A 37 6.18 -10.47 10.17
N MET A 38 5.67 -9.29 9.88
CA MET A 38 4.74 -9.07 8.77
C MET A 38 5.48 -8.95 7.44
N GLN A 39 4.84 -9.33 6.33
CA GLN A 39 5.33 -9.08 4.99
C GLN A 39 5.24 -7.60 4.66
N PHE A 40 6.28 -7.03 4.05
CA PHE A 40 6.22 -5.69 3.49
C PHE A 40 5.55 -5.71 2.11
N LEU A 41 4.51 -4.89 1.95
CA LEU A 41 3.68 -4.86 0.74
C LEU A 41 4.01 -3.69 -0.18
N ALA A 42 4.10 -2.46 0.33
CA ALA A 42 4.23 -1.27 -0.50
C ALA A 42 4.84 -0.06 0.22
N GLN A 43 5.54 0.79 -0.55
CA GLN A 43 5.97 2.13 -0.13
C GLN A 43 5.25 3.17 -1.00
N LEU A 44 4.35 3.93 -0.39
CA LEU A 44 3.43 4.82 -1.08
C LEU A 44 3.66 6.27 -0.67
N PRO A 45 3.72 7.23 -1.60
CA PRO A 45 3.75 8.64 -1.25
C PRO A 45 2.43 9.07 -0.64
N VAL A 46 2.46 9.95 0.37
CA VAL A 46 1.26 10.58 0.93
C VAL A 46 1.17 12.00 0.39
N ASN A 47 0.37 12.15 -0.66
CA ASN A 47 0.17 13.45 -1.31
C ASN A 47 -0.59 14.41 -0.38
N THR A 48 -0.33 15.69 -0.54
CA THR A 48 -1.18 16.73 0.05
C THR A 48 -2.60 16.63 -0.53
N PRO A 49 -3.65 16.92 0.25
CA PRO A 49 -5.03 16.85 -0.22
C PRO A 49 -5.22 17.67 -1.51
N GLY A 50 -5.78 17.03 -2.55
CA GLY A 50 -6.00 17.64 -3.86
C GLY A 50 -4.81 17.56 -4.84
N ALA A 51 -3.61 17.21 -4.39
CA ALA A 51 -2.46 17.01 -5.28
C ALA A 51 -2.49 15.62 -5.93
N GLN A 52 -2.32 15.57 -7.26
CA GLN A 52 -2.50 14.37 -8.07
C GLN A 52 -1.38 14.19 -9.09
N GLY A 53 -1.21 12.95 -9.55
CA GLY A 53 -0.25 12.61 -10.60
C GLY A 53 1.19 12.42 -10.12
N ALA A 54 2.09 12.21 -11.08
CA ALA A 54 3.45 11.78 -10.84
C ALA A 54 4.29 12.84 -10.14
N GLU A 55 4.08 14.12 -10.49
CA GLU A 55 4.77 15.24 -9.85
C GLU A 55 4.39 15.38 -8.37
N ALA A 56 3.09 15.23 -8.04
CA ALA A 56 2.63 15.23 -6.66
C ALA A 56 3.20 14.06 -5.86
N ALA A 57 3.19 12.85 -6.45
CA ALA A 57 3.80 11.66 -5.86
C ALA A 57 5.32 11.82 -5.63
N ALA A 58 6.03 12.40 -6.60
CA ALA A 58 7.45 12.67 -6.51
C ALA A 58 7.78 13.76 -5.48
N GLY A 59 6.90 14.75 -5.30
CA GLY A 59 7.04 15.84 -4.34
C GLY A 59 6.50 15.57 -2.93
N ALA A 60 5.87 14.41 -2.70
CA ALA A 60 5.30 14.07 -1.39
C ALA A 60 6.39 14.04 -0.30
N GLU A 61 6.15 14.79 0.79
CA GLU A 61 7.06 14.91 1.93
C GLU A 61 6.97 13.73 2.91
N ARG A 62 5.95 12.89 2.74
CA ARG A 62 5.69 11.72 3.58
C ARG A 62 5.50 10.48 2.73
N VAL A 63 5.84 9.33 3.30
CA VAL A 63 5.59 8.01 2.73
C VAL A 63 4.88 7.12 3.74
N LEU A 64 4.01 6.25 3.24
CA LEU A 64 3.30 5.24 3.98
C LEU A 64 3.88 3.87 3.60
N SER A 65 4.37 3.13 4.59
CA SER A 65 4.84 1.75 4.42
C SER A 65 3.76 0.80 4.90
N VAL A 66 3.34 -0.14 4.05
CA VAL A 66 2.24 -1.08 4.34
C VAL A 66 2.82 -2.48 4.60
N PHE A 67 2.35 -3.12 5.66
CA PHE A 67 2.73 -4.45 6.11
C PHE A 67 1.50 -5.29 6.43
N MET A 68 1.58 -6.59 6.17
CA MET A 68 0.49 -7.54 6.41
C MET A 68 1.04 -8.91 6.80
N CYS A 69 0.41 -9.60 7.73
CA CYS A 69 0.80 -10.96 8.11
C CYS A 69 0.53 -11.92 6.94
N GLN A 70 1.53 -12.75 6.62
CA GLN A 70 1.44 -13.85 5.64
C GLN A 70 2.06 -15.14 6.22
N ASN A 71 2.13 -15.22 7.55
CA ASN A 71 2.78 -16.34 8.24
C ASN A 71 1.85 -17.56 8.27
N ASP A 72 2.38 -18.77 8.06
CA ASP A 72 1.67 -20.04 8.22
C ASP A 72 1.35 -20.29 9.71
N PRO A 73 0.09 -20.64 10.11
CA PRO A 73 -1.03 -21.13 9.28
C PRO A 73 -1.99 -20.10 8.66
N GLY A 74 -1.71 -18.80 8.72
CA GLY A 74 -2.38 -17.79 7.88
C GLY A 74 -3.82 -17.41 8.26
N LEU A 75 -4.13 -17.32 9.55
CA LEU A 75 -5.48 -17.00 10.07
C LEU A 75 -5.48 -15.75 10.97
N CYS A 76 -4.67 -14.74 10.64
CA CYS A 76 -4.30 -13.67 11.57
C CYS A 76 -5.11 -12.38 11.40
N ASP A 77 -6.45 -12.46 11.29
CA ASP A 77 -7.39 -11.32 11.12
C ASP A 77 -6.83 -10.15 10.27
N GLU A 78 -6.04 -10.43 9.22
CA GLU A 78 -5.20 -9.43 8.57
C GLU A 78 -5.95 -8.47 7.66
N TRP A 79 -7.25 -8.69 7.47
CA TRP A 79 -8.17 -7.77 6.80
C TRP A 79 -8.56 -6.59 7.69
N ASP A 80 -8.57 -6.76 9.02
CA ASP A 80 -9.10 -5.77 9.96
C ASP A 80 -8.03 -4.71 10.32
N PRO A 81 -8.35 -3.40 10.28
CA PRO A 81 -7.36 -2.34 10.53
C PRO A 81 -6.86 -2.26 11.97
N VAL A 82 -7.56 -2.86 12.93
CA VAL A 82 -7.27 -2.78 14.37
C VAL A 82 -6.88 -4.12 15.00
N ALA A 83 -7.25 -5.26 14.40
CA ALA A 83 -6.98 -6.60 14.95
C ALA A 83 -5.49 -6.91 15.13
N GLY A 84 -4.61 -6.28 14.34
CA GLY A 84 -3.16 -6.45 14.47
C GLY A 84 -2.52 -7.45 13.53
N GLY A 85 -3.26 -7.94 12.54
CA GLY A 85 -2.74 -8.71 11.41
C GLY A 85 -2.06 -7.87 10.32
N ASN A 86 -2.27 -6.56 10.30
CA ASN A 86 -1.61 -5.64 9.38
C ASN A 86 -1.17 -4.34 10.07
N ARG A 87 -0.29 -3.57 9.40
CA ARG A 87 0.15 -2.24 9.85
C ARG A 87 0.41 -1.34 8.66
N ALA A 88 0.07 -0.06 8.80
CA ALA A 88 0.58 1.00 7.94
C ALA A 88 1.30 2.04 8.78
N LEU A 89 2.52 2.39 8.38
CA LEU A 89 3.40 3.28 9.13
C LEU A 89 3.73 4.50 8.29
N LEU A 90 3.46 5.69 8.84
CA LEU A 90 3.66 6.98 8.18
C LEU A 90 5.00 7.57 8.60
N PHE A 91 5.84 7.92 7.62
CA PHE A 91 7.16 8.51 7.87
C PHE A 91 7.36 9.80 7.09
N PRO A 92 8.19 10.73 7.58
CA PRO A 92 8.83 11.73 6.73
C PRO A 92 9.63 11.03 5.63
N ARG A 93 9.60 11.55 4.41
CA ARG A 93 10.35 10.98 3.28
C ARG A 93 11.85 11.23 3.39
N ALA A 94 12.25 12.32 4.05
CA ALA A 94 13.64 12.68 4.22
C ALA A 94 14.35 11.74 5.22
N GLY A 95 15.58 11.35 4.89
CA GLY A 95 16.44 10.59 5.83
C GLY A 95 16.09 9.10 5.98
N LEU A 96 15.30 8.53 5.07
CA LEU A 96 14.97 7.11 5.08
C LEU A 96 16.14 6.26 4.58
N THR A 97 16.34 5.10 5.22
CA THR A 97 17.37 4.10 4.85
C THR A 97 16.74 2.72 4.79
N PRO A 98 17.29 1.76 4.02
CA PRO A 98 16.78 0.39 4.00
C PRO A 98 16.67 -0.22 5.40
N ALA A 99 15.52 -0.81 5.72
CA ALA A 99 15.31 -1.50 6.99
C ALA A 99 16.18 -2.78 7.08
N PRO A 100 16.66 -3.15 8.28
CA PRO A 100 17.17 -4.49 8.51
C PRO A 100 16.01 -5.49 8.40
N VAL A 101 16.05 -6.34 7.38
CA VAL A 101 15.01 -7.35 7.14
C VAL A 101 15.18 -8.50 8.14
N PRO A 102 14.15 -8.88 8.91
CA PRO A 102 14.22 -10.03 9.79
C PRO A 102 14.32 -11.33 8.98
N ALA A 103 14.90 -12.37 9.56
CA ALA A 103 14.89 -13.69 8.94
C ALA A 103 13.44 -14.22 8.87
N GLY A 104 13.02 -14.68 7.69
CA GLY A 104 11.71 -15.27 7.46
C GLY A 104 11.33 -15.24 5.98
N ASP A 105 10.81 -16.35 5.48
CA ASP A 105 10.55 -16.57 4.04
C ASP A 105 9.46 -15.64 3.48
N GLU A 106 8.54 -15.17 4.33
CA GLU A 106 7.36 -14.38 3.94
C GLU A 106 7.49 -12.88 4.28
N THR A 107 8.69 -12.38 4.54
CA THR A 107 8.89 -10.97 4.96
C THR A 107 8.85 -9.97 3.81
N LEU A 108 9.12 -10.43 2.58
CA LEU A 108 9.15 -9.59 1.37
C LEU A 108 8.39 -10.30 0.24
N LEU A 109 7.79 -9.53 -0.66
CA LEU A 109 7.26 -10.07 -1.92
C LEU A 109 8.40 -10.61 -2.79
N ALA A 110 8.09 -11.62 -3.62
CA ALA A 110 9.08 -12.28 -4.48
C ALA A 110 9.62 -11.39 -5.61
N GLU A 111 8.94 -10.27 -5.92
CA GLU A 111 9.39 -9.28 -6.89
C GLU A 111 9.01 -7.86 -6.49
N THR A 112 9.96 -6.94 -6.62
CA THR A 112 9.74 -5.50 -6.41
C THR A 112 9.27 -4.85 -7.70
N CYS A 113 8.13 -4.18 -7.67
CA CYS A 113 7.54 -3.55 -8.85
C CYS A 113 7.42 -2.04 -8.69
N GLY A 114 7.98 -1.32 -9.66
CA GLY A 114 7.78 0.13 -9.75
C GLY A 114 6.35 0.46 -10.16
N ILE A 115 5.86 1.59 -9.67
CA ILE A 115 4.52 2.10 -9.96
C ILE A 115 4.63 3.45 -10.67
N ASP A 116 4.00 3.54 -11.85
CA ASP A 116 3.72 4.82 -12.49
C ASP A 116 2.42 5.42 -11.96
N CYS A 117 2.46 6.72 -11.65
CA CYS A 117 1.38 7.49 -11.05
C CYS A 117 0.87 8.56 -12.03
N THR A 118 0.24 8.13 -13.13
CA THR A 118 -0.38 9.05 -14.08
C THR A 118 -1.76 9.53 -13.58
N ALA A 119 -1.99 10.85 -13.52
CA ALA A 119 -3.30 11.43 -13.22
C ALA A 119 -4.29 11.17 -14.36
N ARG A 120 -5.55 10.89 -14.02
CA ARG A 120 -6.63 10.62 -14.97
C ARG A 120 -7.92 11.25 -14.47
N ASP A 121 -8.56 12.07 -15.32
CA ASP A 121 -9.93 12.51 -15.10
C ASP A 121 -10.89 11.37 -15.47
N ALA A 122 -11.07 10.43 -14.56
CA ALA A 122 -12.04 9.37 -14.71
C ALA A 122 -12.55 8.91 -13.33
N ALA A 123 -13.84 9.13 -13.10
CA ALA A 123 -14.58 8.54 -12.00
C ALA A 123 -15.80 7.83 -12.60
N PRO A 124 -16.10 6.60 -12.19
CA PRO A 124 -15.51 5.82 -11.09
C PRO A 124 -14.23 5.02 -11.45
N TYR A 125 -13.47 4.61 -10.43
CA TYR A 125 -12.19 3.86 -10.57
C TYR A 125 -12.28 2.63 -11.49
N HIS A 126 -13.32 1.83 -11.35
CA HIS A 126 -13.52 0.61 -12.17
C HIS A 126 -13.65 0.92 -13.67
N GLU A 127 -14.27 2.05 -14.02
CA GLU A 127 -14.38 2.50 -15.41
C GLU A 127 -13.04 3.06 -15.89
N ALA A 128 -12.34 3.82 -15.03
CA ALA A 128 -11.03 4.39 -15.33
C ALA A 128 -9.99 3.31 -15.69
N ARG A 129 -9.95 2.19 -14.95
CA ARG A 129 -9.03 1.09 -15.23
C ARG A 129 -9.33 0.39 -16.56
N GLY A 130 -10.62 0.20 -16.90
CA GLY A 130 -11.05 -0.37 -18.18
C GLY A 130 -10.65 0.53 -19.36
N LYS A 131 -11.00 1.81 -19.29
CA LYS A 131 -10.61 2.81 -20.30
C LYS A 131 -9.09 2.91 -20.46
N TRP A 132 -8.34 2.84 -19.37
CA TRP A 132 -6.89 2.83 -19.43
C TRP A 132 -6.37 1.62 -20.22
N SER A 133 -6.86 0.42 -19.90
CA SER A 133 -6.46 -0.84 -20.55
C SER A 133 -6.77 -0.81 -22.05
N GLU A 134 -7.97 -0.35 -22.43
CA GLU A 134 -8.38 -0.19 -23.83
C GLU A 134 -7.48 0.82 -24.57
N ALA A 135 -7.19 1.97 -23.96
CA ALA A 135 -6.43 3.03 -24.59
C ALA A 135 -4.95 2.68 -24.78
N CYS A 136 -4.33 1.94 -23.86
CA CYS A 136 -2.91 1.59 -23.94
C CYS A 136 -2.64 0.19 -24.49
N GLY A 137 -3.68 -0.64 -24.66
CA GLY A 137 -3.56 -2.03 -25.11
C GLY A 137 -2.86 -2.96 -24.10
N ARG A 138 -2.73 -2.55 -22.83
CA ARG A 138 -2.11 -3.36 -21.77
C ARG A 138 -3.17 -4.09 -20.94
N PRO A 139 -2.84 -5.26 -20.34
CA PRO A 139 -3.78 -6.01 -19.50
C PRO A 139 -4.31 -5.22 -18.30
N LEU A 140 -5.55 -5.46 -17.90
CA LEU A 140 -6.15 -4.80 -16.72
C LEU A 140 -5.35 -5.01 -15.43
N ARG A 141 -4.73 -6.19 -15.27
CA ARG A 141 -3.82 -6.54 -14.16
C ARG A 141 -2.55 -5.69 -14.07
N ASP A 142 -2.25 -4.88 -15.09
CA ASP A 142 -1.17 -3.89 -15.03
C ASP A 142 -1.63 -2.61 -14.30
N VAL A 143 -2.93 -2.47 -13.98
CA VAL A 143 -3.42 -1.47 -13.04
C VAL A 143 -3.22 -2.04 -11.63
N LEU A 144 -2.39 -1.37 -10.84
CA LEU A 144 -2.00 -1.82 -9.49
C LEU A 144 -2.78 -1.10 -8.38
N GLY A 145 -3.71 -0.21 -8.75
CA GLY A 145 -4.47 0.58 -7.79
C GLY A 145 -4.68 2.04 -8.18
N GLN A 146 -5.00 2.86 -7.18
CA GLN A 146 -5.12 4.31 -7.27
C GLN A 146 -4.47 5.01 -6.08
N LEU A 147 -3.98 6.23 -6.32
CA LEU A 147 -3.35 7.08 -5.32
C LEU A 147 -4.23 8.32 -5.12
N GLY A 148 -4.70 8.54 -3.90
CA GLY A 148 -5.70 9.57 -3.56
C GLY A 148 -7.04 9.34 -4.24
N GLY A 149 -7.91 10.36 -4.20
CA GLY A 149 -9.30 10.26 -4.69
C GLY A 149 -10.23 9.69 -3.62
N THR A 150 -11.23 8.93 -4.04
CA THR A 150 -12.16 8.22 -3.14
C THR A 150 -11.95 6.72 -3.25
N PRO A 151 -11.98 5.96 -2.13
CA PRO A 151 -11.89 4.50 -2.18
C PRO A 151 -12.97 3.92 -3.10
N SER A 152 -12.60 2.95 -3.93
CA SER A 152 -13.58 2.12 -4.63
C SER A 152 -13.83 0.87 -3.78
N TRP A 153 -14.66 1.02 -2.75
CA TRP A 153 -15.01 -0.08 -1.84
C TRP A 153 -15.58 -1.28 -2.59
N LEU A 154 -15.11 -2.49 -2.25
CA LEU A 154 -15.67 -3.74 -2.78
C LEU A 154 -16.91 -4.16 -1.98
N GLN A 155 -16.90 -3.88 -0.68
CA GLN A 155 -17.99 -4.19 0.23
C GLN A 155 -18.64 -2.88 0.72
N HIS A 156 -18.55 -2.60 2.02
CA HIS A 156 -19.08 -1.37 2.61
C HIS A 156 -17.96 -0.38 2.93
N ASP A 157 -18.32 0.85 3.27
CA ASP A 157 -17.34 1.86 3.69
C ASP A 157 -16.79 1.51 5.07
N GLU A 158 -15.47 1.31 5.14
CA GLU A 158 -14.73 1.00 6.36
C GLU A 158 -13.64 2.05 6.62
N THR A 159 -13.88 3.31 6.26
CA THR A 159 -12.93 4.40 6.51
C THR A 159 -12.53 4.42 7.99
N PRO A 160 -11.26 4.19 8.34
CA PRO A 160 -10.84 4.06 9.72
C PRO A 160 -10.84 5.42 10.44
N ALA A 161 -11.19 5.41 11.72
CA ALA A 161 -10.94 6.53 12.61
C ALA A 161 -9.50 6.49 13.12
N CYS A 162 -8.83 7.64 13.13
CA CYS A 162 -7.48 7.76 13.67
C CYS A 162 -7.45 7.39 15.15
N PRO A 163 -6.60 6.46 15.61
CA PRO A 163 -6.56 6.03 17.01
C PRO A 163 -6.17 7.18 17.97
N SER A 164 -5.40 8.15 17.47
CA SER A 164 -4.91 9.29 18.25
C SER A 164 -5.91 10.45 18.37
N CYS A 165 -6.78 10.70 17.37
CA CYS A 165 -7.70 11.84 17.39
C CYS A 165 -9.17 11.53 17.09
N ALA A 166 -9.52 10.26 16.87
CA ALA A 166 -10.85 9.74 16.54
C ALA A 166 -11.51 10.32 15.27
N ARG A 167 -10.80 11.14 14.49
CA ARG A 167 -11.32 11.67 13.21
C ARG A 167 -11.14 10.64 12.09
N PRO A 168 -12.04 10.59 11.10
CA PRO A 168 -11.84 9.80 9.89
C PRO A 168 -10.48 10.12 9.24
N MET A 169 -9.74 9.08 8.87
CA MET A 169 -8.44 9.22 8.22
C MET A 169 -8.59 9.55 6.74
N SER A 170 -7.60 10.23 6.17
CA SER A 170 -7.59 10.55 4.74
C SER A 170 -7.18 9.32 3.94
N PHE A 171 -7.90 9.04 2.85
CA PHE A 171 -7.54 8.00 1.91
C PHE A 171 -6.20 8.33 1.22
N VAL A 172 -5.27 7.37 1.24
CA VAL A 172 -3.96 7.48 0.60
C VAL A 172 -3.94 6.69 -0.69
N ALA A 173 -4.34 5.42 -0.65
CA ALA A 173 -4.28 4.58 -1.83
C ALA A 173 -5.20 3.36 -1.72
N GLN A 174 -5.60 2.85 -2.87
CA GLN A 174 -6.11 1.49 -3.02
C GLN A 174 -5.07 0.68 -3.78
N LEU A 175 -4.83 -0.55 -3.34
CA LEU A 175 -3.92 -1.52 -3.94
C LEU A 175 -4.74 -2.68 -4.49
N GLU A 176 -4.51 -3.03 -5.75
CA GLU A 176 -5.00 -4.29 -6.32
C GLU A 176 -4.12 -5.45 -5.84
N GLU A 177 -4.68 -6.66 -5.79
CA GLU A 177 -3.99 -7.86 -5.27
C GLU A 177 -2.60 -8.04 -5.87
N GLY A 178 -2.44 -7.79 -7.16
CA GLY A 178 -1.15 -7.87 -7.85
C GLY A 178 -1.34 -8.36 -9.27
N ARG A 179 -0.26 -8.31 -10.05
CA ARG A 179 -0.32 -8.67 -11.47
C ARG A 179 -0.33 -10.18 -11.68
N ASP A 180 0.45 -10.87 -10.88
CA ASP A 180 0.67 -12.31 -10.90
C ASP A 180 1.18 -12.78 -9.54
N HIS A 181 1.33 -14.10 -9.38
CA HIS A 181 1.74 -14.74 -8.13
C HIS A 181 3.05 -14.23 -7.51
N ARG A 182 3.97 -13.60 -8.28
CA ARG A 182 5.24 -13.09 -7.74
C ARG A 182 5.07 -11.73 -7.04
N THR A 183 4.00 -11.04 -7.39
CA THR A 183 3.69 -9.66 -6.99
C THR A 183 2.40 -9.57 -6.19
N ALA A 184 1.70 -10.70 -6.04
CA ALA A 184 0.41 -10.78 -5.38
C ALA A 184 0.54 -10.64 -3.87
N MET A 185 -0.16 -9.66 -3.32
CA MET A 185 -0.49 -9.50 -1.91
C MET A 185 -1.77 -10.30 -1.68
N ASN A 186 -1.80 -11.30 -0.80
CA ASN A 186 -2.98 -12.16 -0.66
C ASN A 186 -4.19 -11.40 -0.06
N PHE A 187 -5.07 -10.89 -0.90
CA PHE A 187 -6.33 -10.22 -0.51
C PHE A 187 -7.54 -11.11 -0.79
N GLY A 188 -7.42 -12.42 -0.61
CA GLY A 188 -8.57 -13.33 -0.71
C GLY A 188 -9.01 -13.73 -2.12
N GLY A 189 -8.20 -13.47 -3.15
CA GLY A 189 -8.44 -13.96 -4.52
C GLY A 189 -9.33 -13.03 -5.35
N GLY A 190 -8.92 -11.77 -5.45
CA GLY A 190 -9.64 -10.70 -6.16
C GLY A 190 -9.97 -9.49 -5.30
N GLY A 191 -9.44 -9.44 -4.08
CA GLY A 191 -9.64 -8.32 -3.17
C GLY A 191 -8.79 -7.10 -3.47
N CYS A 192 -9.01 -6.07 -2.65
CA CYS A 192 -8.32 -4.79 -2.71
C CYS A 192 -7.89 -4.36 -1.31
N GLY A 193 -6.66 -3.86 -1.20
CA GLY A 193 -6.16 -3.19 -0.01
C GLY A 193 -6.46 -1.70 -0.04
N TYR A 194 -6.71 -1.10 1.12
CA TYR A 194 -7.04 0.31 1.28
C TYR A 194 -6.16 0.92 2.38
N ALA A 195 -5.38 1.92 2.01
CA ALA A 195 -4.43 2.58 2.89
C ALA A 195 -4.89 4.01 3.22
N PHE A 196 -4.75 4.39 4.49
CA PHE A 196 -5.20 5.66 5.04
C PHE A 196 -4.11 6.28 5.91
N ALA A 197 -4.17 7.61 6.05
CA ALA A 197 -3.24 8.36 6.89
C ALA A 197 -3.93 9.51 7.63
N CYS A 198 -3.49 9.77 8.86
CA CYS A 198 -3.79 10.96 9.62
C CYS A 198 -2.49 11.76 9.80
N ALA A 199 -2.18 12.61 8.82
CA ALA A 199 -0.94 13.38 8.81
C ALA A 199 -0.68 14.23 10.08
N PRO A 200 -1.68 14.87 10.73
CA PRO A 200 -1.45 15.61 11.97
C PRO A 200 -1.07 14.74 13.17
N CYS A 201 -1.47 13.46 13.18
CA CYS A 201 -1.19 12.52 14.26
C CYS A 201 -0.05 11.55 13.91
N GLU A 202 0.48 11.63 12.69
CA GLU A 202 1.49 10.71 12.15
C GLU A 202 1.05 9.23 12.16
N GLU A 203 -0.26 8.99 12.05
CA GLU A 203 -0.85 7.65 12.06
C GLU A 203 -1.11 7.14 10.64
N GLY A 204 -0.87 5.85 10.43
CA GLY A 204 -1.27 5.10 9.23
C GLY A 204 -2.27 4.01 9.58
N SER A 205 -3.13 3.65 8.63
CA SER A 205 -4.03 2.50 8.75
C SER A 205 -4.14 1.77 7.42
N PHE A 206 -4.34 0.47 7.48
CA PHE A 206 -4.57 -0.38 6.31
C PHE A 206 -5.66 -1.40 6.62
N LEU A 207 -6.44 -1.77 5.61
CA LEU A 207 -7.41 -2.87 5.66
C LEU A 207 -7.57 -3.41 4.24
N TRP A 208 -8.16 -4.59 4.07
CA TRP A 208 -8.50 -5.09 2.74
C TRP A 208 -9.89 -5.74 2.72
N GLN A 209 -10.50 -5.77 1.54
CA GLN A 209 -11.82 -6.39 1.30
C GLN A 209 -11.72 -7.35 0.11
N CYS A 210 -12.56 -8.39 0.08
CA CYS A 210 -12.71 -9.32 -1.03
C CYS A 210 -14.17 -9.72 -1.28
#